data_AF-J3DC78-F1
#
_entry.id   AF-J3DC78-F1
#
_cell.length_a   1.000
_cell.length_b   1.000
_cell.length_c   1.000
_cell.angle_alpha   90.00
_cell.angle_beta   90.00
_cell.angle_gamma   90.00
#
_symmetry.space_group_name_H-M   'P 1'
#
loop_
_entity.id
_entity.type
_entity.pdbx_description
1 polymer ?
#
loop_
_entity_poly.entity_id
_entity_poly.type
_entity_poly.pdbx_seq_one_letter_code
_entity_poly.pdbx_strand_id
1 'polypeptide(L)'
;MANNSLEQWLQELPLDEVVEIDGESVFLNVHPHGAELGVYLANSCTDQTMSDALRTGFQSALSFDAGLGVSGEGNHLTLSRWLPHVESWSDVSEALEELLNQTAMWRAAMAYSGPARDDNRNRNEARVRQLFSEE
;
A
#
# COMPACT_ATOMS: atom_id res chain seq x y z
N MET A 1 9.74 22.73 -22.12
CA MET A 1 10.31 23.46 -20.97
C MET A 1 9.91 22.82 -19.64
N ALA A 2 8.69 22.26 -19.47
CA ALA A 2 8.28 21.61 -18.22
C ALA A 2 9.03 20.28 -17.90
N ASN A 3 9.27 19.41 -18.89
CA ASN A 3 9.95 18.11 -18.65
C ASN A 3 11.36 18.26 -18.05
N ASN A 4 12.14 19.23 -18.53
CA ASN A 4 13.53 19.40 -18.10
C ASN A 4 13.64 19.85 -16.64
N SER A 5 12.60 20.49 -16.10
CA SER A 5 12.54 20.89 -14.69
C SER A 5 12.12 19.75 -13.78
N LEU A 6 11.25 18.85 -14.26
CA LEU A 6 10.81 17.68 -13.49
C LEU A 6 11.91 16.63 -13.36
N GLU A 7 12.59 16.30 -14.47
CA GLU A 7 13.72 15.36 -14.44
C GLU A 7 14.85 15.86 -13.54
N GLN A 8 15.14 17.17 -13.60
CA GLN A 8 16.16 17.79 -12.77
C GLN A 8 15.78 17.79 -11.28
N TRP A 9 14.51 18.01 -10.96
CA TRP A 9 14.01 17.92 -9.59
C TRP A 9 14.09 16.47 -9.05
N LEU A 10 13.73 15.47 -9.85
CA LEU A 10 13.85 14.06 -9.45
C LEU A 10 15.30 13.66 -9.16
N GLN A 11 16.27 14.18 -9.93
CA GLN A 11 17.69 13.89 -9.70
C GLN A 11 18.24 14.45 -8.39
N GLU A 12 17.58 15.46 -7.81
CA GLU A 12 18.01 16.10 -6.57
C GLU A 12 17.43 15.43 -5.32
N LEU A 13 16.50 14.48 -5.47
CA LEU A 13 15.88 13.78 -4.34
C LEU A 13 16.86 12.79 -3.67
N PRO A 14 16.88 12.73 -2.33
CA PRO A 14 17.71 11.78 -1.61
C PRO A 14 17.26 10.33 -1.88
N LEU A 15 18.23 9.43 -1.90
CA LEU A 15 18.02 7.97 -1.92
C LEU A 15 18.02 7.44 -0.49
N ASP A 16 17.37 6.29 -0.28
CA ASP A 16 17.29 5.59 1.02
C ASP A 16 16.65 6.42 2.15
N GLU A 17 15.90 7.46 1.77
CA GLU A 17 15.17 8.35 2.66
C GLU A 17 13.71 8.52 2.20
N VAL A 18 12.86 8.92 3.14
CA VAL A 18 11.45 9.23 2.85
C VAL A 18 11.36 10.68 2.37
N VAL A 19 10.70 10.88 1.24
CA VAL A 19 10.44 12.18 0.61
C VAL A 19 8.94 12.39 0.44
N GLU A 20 8.50 13.66 0.44
CA GLU A 20 7.11 13.99 0.10
C GLU A 20 6.97 14.33 -1.39
N ILE A 21 6.10 13.60 -2.08
CA ILE A 21 5.76 13.80 -3.50
C ILE A 21 4.24 13.81 -3.61
N ASP A 22 3.65 14.88 -4.12
CA ASP A 22 2.19 15.06 -4.24
C ASP A 22 1.41 14.84 -2.93
N GLY A 23 2.03 15.14 -1.78
CA GLY A 23 1.44 14.93 -0.44
C GLY A 23 1.54 13.49 0.06
N GLU A 24 2.27 12.64 -0.66
CA GLU A 24 2.53 11.23 -0.32
C GLU A 24 3.93 11.06 0.23
N SER A 25 4.08 10.27 1.30
CA SER A 25 5.39 9.89 1.84
C SER A 25 5.93 8.68 1.08
N VAL A 26 6.86 8.91 0.17
CA VAL A 26 7.45 7.92 -0.75
C VAL A 26 8.91 7.67 -0.37
N PHE A 27 9.42 6.47 -0.61
CA PHE A 27 10.83 6.14 -0.45
C PHE A 27 11.34 5.34 -1.65
N LEU A 28 12.65 5.49 -1.92
CA LEU A 28 13.38 4.70 -2.90
C LEU A 28 14.64 4.17 -2.25
N ASN A 29 14.64 2.88 -1.91
CA ASN A 29 15.80 2.21 -1.32
C ASN A 29 16.59 1.49 -2.42
N VAL A 30 17.85 1.88 -2.62
CA VAL A 30 18.67 1.31 -3.69
C VAL A 30 19.49 0.12 -3.17
N HIS A 31 19.48 -0.97 -3.92
CA HIS A 31 20.17 -2.22 -3.59
C HIS A 31 21.04 -2.69 -4.76
N PRO A 32 22.00 -3.61 -4.54
CA PRO A 32 22.92 -4.07 -5.59
C PRO A 32 22.29 -4.67 -6.86
N HIS A 33 21.00 -5.03 -6.83
CA HIS A 33 20.31 -5.70 -7.95
C HIS A 33 19.01 -5.01 -8.37
N GLY A 34 18.77 -3.78 -7.90
CA GLY A 34 17.54 -3.05 -8.14
C GLY A 34 17.20 -2.15 -6.96
N ALA A 35 15.99 -1.62 -6.95
CA ALA A 35 15.52 -0.75 -5.89
C ALA A 35 14.14 -1.18 -5.40
N GLU A 36 13.89 -0.93 -4.12
CA GLU A 36 12.55 -0.93 -3.57
C GLU A 36 11.97 0.48 -3.69
N LEU A 37 10.91 0.62 -4.49
CA LEU A 37 10.10 1.82 -4.53
C LEU A 37 8.85 1.58 -3.69
N GLY A 38 8.57 2.46 -2.74
CA GLY A 38 7.40 2.32 -1.89
C GLY A 38 6.83 3.61 -1.34
N VAL A 39 5.65 3.50 -0.75
CA VAL A 39 4.87 4.60 -0.19
C VAL A 39 4.21 4.17 1.11
N TYR A 40 4.10 5.10 2.04
CA TYR A 40 3.40 4.87 3.30
C TYR A 40 1.90 5.02 3.10
N LEU A 41 1.21 3.89 3.15
CA LEU A 41 -0.23 3.82 3.01
C LEU A 41 -0.93 4.37 4.27
N ALA A 42 -0.38 4.07 5.45
CA ALA A 42 -0.85 4.59 6.73
C ALA A 42 0.30 4.76 7.75
N ASN A 43 0.23 5.86 8.52
CA ASN A 43 1.22 6.20 9.55
C ASN A 43 1.12 5.36 10.83
N SER A 44 0.03 4.60 11.00
CA SER A 44 -0.16 3.68 12.12
C SER A 44 -0.78 2.37 11.63
N CYS A 45 -0.03 1.28 11.73
CA CYS A 45 -0.53 -0.06 11.45
C CYS A 45 -1.34 -0.57 12.65
N THR A 46 -2.63 -0.26 12.70
CA THR A 46 -3.55 -0.84 13.68
C THR A 46 -4.12 -2.16 13.16
N ASP A 47 -4.62 -3.04 14.05
CA ASP A 47 -5.30 -4.28 13.64
C ASP A 47 -6.44 -4.04 12.65
N GLN A 48 -7.16 -2.93 12.81
CA GLN A 48 -8.25 -2.53 11.91
C GLN A 48 -7.70 -2.14 10.54
N THR A 49 -6.70 -1.27 10.50
CA THR A 49 -6.04 -0.83 9.25
C THR A 49 -5.43 -2.01 8.49
N MET A 50 -4.77 -2.93 9.21
CA MET A 50 -4.24 -4.16 8.63
C MET A 50 -5.35 -5.04 8.07
N SER A 51 -6.44 -5.24 8.82
CA SER A 51 -7.57 -6.06 8.37
C SER A 51 -8.24 -5.51 7.11
N ASP A 52 -8.40 -4.19 7.03
CA ASP A 52 -8.97 -3.52 5.85
C ASP A 52 -8.04 -3.60 4.65
N ALA A 53 -6.73 -3.43 4.87
CA ALA A 53 -5.73 -3.58 3.82
C ALA A 53 -5.66 -5.01 3.29
N LEU A 54 -5.65 -6.03 4.17
CA LEU A 54 -5.67 -7.43 3.75
C LEU A 54 -6.93 -7.77 2.95
N ARG A 55 -8.09 -7.25 3.37
CA ARG A 55 -9.35 -7.44 2.62
C ARG A 55 -9.29 -6.81 1.25
N THR A 56 -8.83 -5.55 1.17
CA THR A 56 -8.67 -4.82 -0.08
C THR A 56 -7.73 -5.60 -0.99
N GLY A 57 -6.54 -5.97 -0.52
CA GLY A 57 -5.54 -6.73 -1.27
C GLY A 57 -6.08 -8.04 -1.80
N PHE A 58 -6.84 -8.79 -1.00
CA PHE A 58 -7.44 -10.05 -1.46
C PHE A 58 -8.47 -9.83 -2.59
N GLN A 59 -9.27 -8.77 -2.52
CA GLN A 59 -10.30 -8.46 -3.52
C GLN A 59 -9.73 -7.95 -4.85
N SER A 60 -8.46 -7.55 -4.85
CA SER A 60 -7.81 -6.81 -5.94
C SER A 60 -6.44 -7.37 -6.32
N ALA A 61 -6.11 -8.58 -5.84
CA ALA A 61 -4.82 -9.23 -6.03
C ALA A 61 -4.44 -9.45 -7.51
N LEU A 62 -5.43 -9.46 -8.42
CA LEU A 62 -5.20 -9.56 -9.88
C LEU A 62 -5.00 -8.20 -10.57
N SER A 63 -5.23 -7.10 -9.85
CA SER A 63 -5.24 -5.73 -10.38
C SER A 63 -4.12 -4.87 -9.81
N PHE A 64 -3.31 -5.40 -8.90
CA PHE A 64 -2.33 -4.66 -8.12
C PHE A 64 -0.95 -5.29 -8.24
N ASP A 65 0.01 -4.47 -8.66
CA ASP A 65 1.40 -4.90 -8.82
C ASP A 65 2.25 -4.61 -7.57
N ALA A 66 1.97 -3.54 -6.81
CA ALA A 66 2.65 -3.31 -5.54
C ALA A 66 2.19 -4.28 -4.44
N GLY A 67 3.16 -4.80 -3.69
CA GLY A 67 2.94 -5.65 -2.53
C GLY A 67 2.60 -4.82 -1.29
N LEU A 68 1.81 -5.42 -0.39
CA LEU A 68 1.50 -4.85 0.92
C LEU A 68 2.57 -5.28 1.93
N GLY A 69 3.16 -4.31 2.63
CA GLY A 69 4.20 -4.53 3.62
C GLY A 69 3.96 -3.77 4.91
N VAL A 70 4.81 -4.05 5.91
CA VAL A 70 4.88 -3.26 7.14
C VAL A 70 6.32 -2.80 7.31
N SER A 71 6.52 -1.51 7.55
CA SER A 71 7.84 -0.91 7.75
C SER A 71 7.97 -0.23 9.12
N GLY A 72 9.22 0.05 9.50
CA GLY A 72 9.58 0.36 10.88
C GLY A 72 9.34 -0.85 11.78
N GLU A 73 9.45 -0.68 13.11
CA GLU A 73 9.14 -1.70 14.13
C GLU A 73 7.65 -2.13 14.16
N GLY A 74 7.03 -2.40 13.01
CA GLY A 74 5.63 -2.75 12.86
C GLY A 74 4.66 -1.57 12.74
N ASN A 75 5.17 -0.33 12.65
CA ASN A 75 4.31 0.86 12.84
C ASN A 75 3.68 1.42 11.56
N HIS A 76 4.24 1.17 10.38
CA HIS A 76 3.78 1.79 9.15
C HIS A 76 3.30 0.74 8.15
N LEU A 77 2.13 0.95 7.56
CA LEU A 77 1.65 0.12 6.46
C LEU A 77 2.18 0.68 5.15
N THR A 78 2.78 -0.15 4.31
CA THR A 78 3.41 0.28 3.06
C THR A 78 2.85 -0.44 1.85
N LEU A 79 2.85 0.25 0.70
CA LEU A 79 2.80 -0.39 -0.60
C LEU A 79 4.19 -0.26 -1.21
N SER A 80 4.82 -1.37 -1.61
CA SER A 80 6.12 -1.32 -2.28
C SER A 80 6.22 -2.32 -3.42
N ARG A 81 7.11 -2.01 -4.37
CA ARG A 81 7.43 -2.88 -5.49
C ARG A 81 8.93 -2.91 -5.73
N TRP A 82 9.42 -4.05 -6.19
CA TRP A 82 10.81 -4.21 -6.61
C TRP A 82 10.96 -3.78 -8.07
N LEU A 83 11.98 -2.98 -8.35
CA LEU A 83 12.33 -2.54 -9.70
C LEU A 83 13.77 -2.94 -10.02
N PRO A 84 14.01 -3.78 -11.05
CA PRO A 84 15.36 -4.17 -11.43
C PRO A 84 16.09 -3.02 -12.13
N HIS A 85 17.41 -2.96 -11.96
CA HIS A 85 18.29 -2.01 -12.68
C HIS A 85 17.99 -0.51 -12.45
N VAL A 86 17.45 -0.17 -11.28
CA VAL A 86 17.21 1.21 -10.85
C VAL A 86 18.37 1.71 -10.01
N GLU A 87 18.89 2.90 -10.35
CA GLU A 87 19.96 3.56 -9.58
C GLU A 87 19.53 4.95 -9.06
N SER A 88 18.43 5.51 -9.59
CA SER A 88 17.99 6.86 -9.28
C SER A 88 16.47 7.05 -9.37
N TRP A 89 15.98 8.17 -8.83
CA TRP A 89 14.59 8.60 -8.95
C TRP A 89 14.14 8.84 -10.41
N SER A 90 15.06 9.21 -11.29
CA SER A 90 14.74 9.41 -12.72
C SER A 90 14.35 8.10 -13.40
N ASP A 91 14.94 6.98 -12.98
CA ASP A 91 14.69 5.65 -13.55
C ASP A 91 13.31 5.10 -13.18
N VAL A 92 12.66 5.67 -12.15
CA VAL A 92 11.40 5.16 -11.58
C VAL A 92 10.21 6.09 -11.80
N SER A 93 10.35 7.14 -12.59
CA SER A 93 9.29 8.15 -12.80
C SER A 93 7.93 7.53 -13.19
N GLU A 94 7.91 6.62 -14.16
CA GLU A 94 6.70 5.90 -14.58
C GLU A 94 6.17 4.97 -13.47
N ALA A 95 7.06 4.17 -12.86
CA ALA A 95 6.68 3.26 -11.78
C ALA A 95 6.17 3.99 -10.52
N LEU A 96 6.67 5.20 -10.28
CA LEU A 96 6.22 6.10 -9.22
C LEU A 96 4.80 6.60 -9.51
N GLU A 97 4.53 7.08 -10.72
CA GLU A 97 3.17 7.51 -11.11
C GLU A 97 2.16 6.36 -10.95
N GLU A 98 2.52 5.15 -11.41
CA GLU A 98 1.69 3.95 -11.22
C GLU A 98 1.44 3.64 -9.74
N LEU A 99 2.49 3.70 -8.91
CA LEU A 99 2.38 3.45 -7.47
C LEU A 99 1.49 4.49 -6.77
N LEU A 100 1.60 5.77 -7.13
CA LEU A 100 0.77 6.84 -6.57
C LEU A 100 -0.71 6.65 -6.96
N ASN A 101 -0.98 6.31 -8.22
CA ASN A 101 -2.33 5.97 -8.69
C ASN A 101 -2.91 4.78 -7.93
N GLN A 102 -2.11 3.72 -7.76
CA GLN A 102 -2.49 2.56 -6.98
C GLN A 102 -2.78 2.93 -5.52
N THR A 103 -1.97 3.78 -4.92
CA THR A 103 -2.14 4.24 -3.53
C THR A 103 -3.46 4.97 -3.35
N ALA A 104 -3.84 5.84 -4.28
CA ALA A 104 -5.13 6.51 -4.26
C ALA A 104 -6.30 5.50 -4.31
N MET A 105 -6.21 4.46 -5.15
CA MET A 105 -7.21 3.39 -5.21
C MET A 105 -7.29 2.61 -3.89
N TRP A 106 -6.16 2.27 -3.28
CA TRP A 106 -6.11 1.57 -2.00
C TRP A 106 -6.76 2.39 -0.88
N ARG A 107 -6.43 3.68 -0.77
CA ARG A 107 -7.05 4.56 0.23
C ARG A 107 -8.54 4.74 0.00
N ALA A 108 -8.99 4.86 -1.25
CA ALA A 108 -10.42 4.92 -1.56
C ALA A 108 -11.14 3.63 -1.18
N ALA A 109 -10.55 2.46 -1.46
CA ALA A 109 -11.12 1.16 -1.10
C ALA A 109 -11.16 0.93 0.42
N MET A 110 -10.11 1.32 1.14
CA MET A 110 -10.07 1.23 2.61
C MET A 110 -11.02 2.24 3.29
N ALA A 111 -11.13 3.46 2.77
CA ALA A 111 -12.07 4.46 3.26
C ALA A 111 -13.53 4.07 2.99
N TYR A 112 -13.78 3.32 1.90
CA TYR A 112 -15.04 2.64 1.65
C TYR A 112 -15.19 1.41 2.56
N SER A 113 -15.35 1.67 3.85
CA SER A 113 -15.94 0.72 4.80
C SER A 113 -17.44 0.61 4.51
N GLY A 114 -17.82 -0.02 3.39
CA GLY A 114 -19.21 -0.36 3.08
C GLY A 114 -19.90 -1.01 4.28
N PRO A 115 -21.25 -1.02 4.36
CA PRO A 115 -21.99 -1.26 5.60
C PRO A 115 -21.40 -2.43 6.36
N ALA A 116 -20.89 -2.15 7.56
CA ALA A 116 -20.25 -3.11 8.43
C ALA A 116 -21.09 -4.39 8.42
N ARG A 117 -20.57 -5.46 7.82
CA ARG A 117 -21.19 -6.78 7.94
C ARG A 117 -20.88 -7.30 9.34
N ASP A 118 -21.59 -6.72 10.30
CA ASP A 118 -21.76 -7.23 11.66
C ASP A 118 -22.59 -8.54 11.68
N ASP A 119 -22.94 -9.06 10.49
CA ASP A 119 -23.93 -10.14 10.33
C ASP A 119 -23.29 -11.52 10.04
N ASN A 120 -21.97 -11.61 9.80
CA ASN A 120 -21.35 -12.89 9.43
C ASN A 120 -20.80 -13.68 10.63
N ARG A 121 -20.37 -13.00 11.71
CA ARG A 121 -20.06 -13.65 12.99
C ARG A 121 -21.33 -14.20 13.64
N ASN A 122 -22.42 -13.44 13.59
CA ASN A 122 -23.69 -13.79 14.21
C ASN A 122 -24.38 -15.00 13.55
N ARG A 123 -24.28 -15.17 12.22
CA ARG A 123 -24.87 -16.34 11.52
C ARG A 123 -24.18 -17.67 11.84
N ASN A 124 -22.86 -17.69 11.96
CA ASN A 124 -22.16 -18.93 12.29
C ASN A 124 -22.36 -19.30 13.76
N GLU A 125 -22.39 -18.33 14.68
CA GLU A 125 -22.77 -18.59 16.07
C GLU A 125 -24.23 -19.03 16.20
N ALA A 126 -25.16 -18.40 15.47
CA ALA A 126 -26.57 -18.77 15.49
C ALA A 126 -26.82 -20.18 14.94
N ARG A 127 -26.12 -20.60 13.88
CA ARG A 127 -26.20 -21.98 13.35
C ARG A 127 -25.64 -23.01 14.32
N VAL A 128 -24.52 -22.71 14.97
CA VAL A 128 -23.93 -23.61 15.98
C VAL A 128 -24.88 -23.73 17.18
N ARG A 129 -25.46 -22.64 17.66
CA ARG A 129 -26.45 -22.68 18.75
C ARG A 129 -27.73 -23.43 18.36
N GLN A 130 -28.20 -23.33 17.12
CA GLN A 130 -29.34 -24.14 16.64
C GLN A 130 -29.03 -25.64 16.60
N LEU A 131 -27.83 -26.03 16.14
CA LEU A 131 -27.41 -27.43 16.10
C LEU A 131 -27.28 -28.10 17.49
N PHE A 132 -27.03 -27.32 18.54
CA PHE A 132 -26.88 -27.80 19.93
C PHE A 132 -28.09 -27.49 20.83
N SER A 133 -29.20 -26.97 20.27
CA SER A 133 -30.45 -26.73 21.02
C SER A 133 -31.57 -27.71 20.67
N GLU A 134 -31.31 -28.69 19.80
CA GLU A 134 -32.26 -29.75 19.39
C GLU A 134 -31.94 -31.13 20.02
N GLU A 135 -31.37 -31.16 21.23
CA GLU A 135 -31.32 -32.36 22.10
C GLU A 135 -32.22 -32.21 23.34
#